data_AF-A0A1Y3QPN8-F1
#
_entry.id   AF-A0A1Y3QPN8-F1
#
_cell.length_a   1.000
_cell.length_b   1.000
_cell.length_c   1.000
_cell.angle_alpha   90.00
_cell.angle_beta   90.00
_cell.angle_gamma   90.00
#
_symmetry.space_group_name_H-M   'P 1'
#
loop_
_entity.id
_entity.type
_entity.pdbx_description
1 polymer ?
#
loop_
_entity_poly.entity_id
_entity_poly.type
_entity_poly.pdbx_seq_one_letter_code
_entity_poly.pdbx_strand_id
1 'polypeptide(L)' 'MAADRVLSVAASPFLEERDEVEAAYLFGSMARGQWTRSSDIDVGVLFKPGLDEEGRVLARIDIVQSLQERA' A
#
# COMPACT_ATOMS: atom_id res chain seq x y z
N MET A 1 13.02 -5.02 -12.64
CA MET A 1 13.83 -4.22 -11.69
C MET A 1 13.01 -3.18 -10.92
N ALA A 2 12.35 -2.19 -11.55
CA ALA A 2 11.44 -1.29 -10.81
C ALA A 2 10.03 -1.88 -10.68
N ALA A 3 9.45 -2.40 -11.77
CA ALA A 3 8.14 -3.06 -11.76
C ALA A 3 8.05 -4.24 -10.76
N ASP A 4 9.15 -4.99 -10.57
CA ASP A 4 9.21 -6.10 -9.59
C ASP A 4 9.07 -5.61 -8.14
N ARG A 5 9.66 -4.46 -7.78
CA ARG A 5 9.53 -3.88 -6.43
C ARG A 5 8.14 -3.34 -6.13
N VAL A 6 7.33 -3.18 -7.17
CA VAL A 6 6.07 -2.45 -7.12
C VAL A 6 4.94 -3.44 -6.99
N LEU A 7 5.01 -4.51 -7.78
CA LEU A 7 4.31 -5.76 -7.51
C LEU A 7 4.62 -6.25 -6.09
N SER A 8 5.87 -6.14 -5.61
CA SER A 8 6.20 -6.59 -4.24
C SER A 8 5.63 -5.73 -3.11
N VAL A 9 5.09 -4.53 -3.37
CA VAL A 9 4.44 -3.69 -2.34
C VAL A 9 2.92 -3.71 -2.48
N ALA A 10 2.40 -3.48 -3.69
CA ALA A 10 0.95 -3.44 -3.93
C ALA A 10 0.30 -4.83 -4.03
N ALA A 11 1.04 -5.85 -4.47
CA ALA A 11 0.67 -7.26 -4.38
C ALA A 11 1.53 -7.97 -3.32
N SER A 12 1.95 -7.23 -2.28
CA SER A 12 2.70 -7.83 -1.20
C SER A 12 1.80 -8.76 -0.39
N PRO A 13 2.31 -9.94 0.03
CA PRO A 13 1.63 -10.77 1.02
C PRO A 13 1.26 -9.96 2.28
N PHE A 14 2.03 -8.91 2.58
CA PHE A 14 1.76 -8.01 3.70
C PHE A 14 0.40 -7.31 3.61
N LEU A 15 -0.01 -6.79 2.44
CA LEU A 15 -1.34 -6.17 2.31
C LEU A 15 -2.44 -7.22 2.10
N GLU A 16 -2.13 -8.38 1.53
CA GLU A 16 -3.08 -9.49 1.35
C GLU A 16 -3.46 -10.18 2.67
N GLU A 17 -2.53 -10.31 3.60
CA GLU A 17 -2.73 -10.96 4.92
C GLU A 17 -3.45 -10.07 5.94
N ARG A 18 -3.76 -8.81 5.58
CA ARG A 18 -4.39 -7.84 6.47
C ARG A 18 -5.90 -7.94 6.38
N ASP A 19 -6.52 -8.46 7.43
CA ASP A 19 -7.97 -8.66 7.50
C ASP A 19 -8.78 -7.36 7.33
N GLU A 20 -8.22 -6.22 7.69
CA GLU A 20 -8.85 -4.90 7.57
C GLU A 20 -8.80 -4.32 6.15
N VAL A 21 -7.97 -4.89 5.25
CA VAL A 21 -7.80 -4.41 3.88
C VAL A 21 -8.78 -5.14 2.94
N GLU A 22 -9.55 -4.38 2.19
CA GLU A 22 -10.42 -4.89 1.11
C GLU A 22 -9.64 -4.97 -0.21
N ALA A 23 -8.84 -3.95 -0.50
CA ALA A 23 -8.04 -3.89 -1.72
C ALA A 23 -6.87 -2.91 -1.58
N ALA A 24 -5.84 -3.12 -2.41
CA ALA A 24 -4.73 -2.19 -2.61
C ALA A 24 -4.58 -1.88 -4.11
N TYR A 25 -4.32 -0.61 -4.44
CA TYR A 25 -4.20 -0.14 -5.81
C TYR A 25 -2.92 0.68 -5.99
N LEU A 26 -2.23 0.47 -7.10
CA LEU A 26 -1.15 1.35 -7.53
C LEU A 26 -1.73 2.61 -8.15
N PHE A 27 -1.22 3.77 -7.75
CA PHE A 27 -1.52 5.03 -8.41
C PHE A 27 -0.25 5.83 -8.69
N GLY A 28 -0.41 7.11 -9.00
CA GLY A 28 0.73 8.01 -9.18
C GLY A 28 1.53 7.80 -10.45
N SER A 29 2.79 8.24 -10.43
CA SER A 29 3.66 8.30 -11.61
C SER A 29 3.87 6.93 -12.25
N MET A 30 3.94 5.89 -11.42
CA MET A 30 4.19 4.54 -11.86
C MET A 30 3.00 3.88 -12.56
N ALA A 31 1.80 4.02 -11.99
CA ALA A 31 0.58 3.56 -12.64
C ALA A 31 0.34 4.25 -13.99
N ARG A 32 0.86 5.48 -14.16
CA ARG A 32 0.76 6.27 -15.40
C ARG A 32 1.91 6.04 -16.39
N GLY A 33 2.89 5.19 -16.07
CA GLY A 33 4.07 4.98 -16.91
C GLY A 33 5.02 6.19 -16.99
N GLN A 34 4.92 7.12 -16.05
CA GLN A 34 5.71 8.36 -15.96
C GLN A 34 6.79 8.30 -14.86
N TRP A 35 7.05 7.10 -14.31
CA TRP A 35 8.04 6.93 -13.26
C TRP A 35 9.46 7.11 -13.79
N THR A 36 10.34 7.58 -12.92
CA THR A 36 11.78 7.72 -13.14
C THR A 36 12.53 6.87 -12.13
N ARG A 37 13.84 6.72 -12.29
CA ARG A 37 14.65 5.93 -11.35
C ARG A 37 14.59 6.43 -9.90
N SER A 38 14.24 7.69 -9.67
CA SER A 38 14.07 8.31 -8.35
C SER A 38 12.61 8.44 -7.92
N SER A 39 11.65 7.91 -8.68
CA SER A 39 10.25 7.93 -8.30
C SER A 39 9.97 7.01 -7.11
N ASP A 40 9.08 7.46 -6.25
CA ASP A 40 8.45 6.68 -5.21
C ASP A 40 7.34 5.77 -5.77
N ILE A 41 6.73 4.99 -4.87
CA ILE A 41 5.62 4.09 -5.16
C ILE A 41 4.42 4.56 -4.35
N ASP A 42 3.36 4.93 -5.05
CA ASP A 42 2.09 5.33 -4.45
C ASP A 42 1.13 4.15 -4.38
N VAL A 43 0.70 3.77 -3.18
CA VAL A 43 -0.27 2.70 -2.92
C VAL A 43 -1.49 3.23 -2.20
N GLY A 44 -2.66 3.03 -2.78
CA GLY A 44 -3.95 3.37 -2.20
C GLY A 44 -4.53 2.13 -1.53
N VAL A 45 -4.91 2.24 -0.27
CA VAL A 45 -5.50 1.14 0.50
C VAL A 45 -6.98 1.43 0.72
N LEU A 46 -7.83 0.49 0.31
CA LEU A 46 -9.25 0.48 0.62
C LEU A 46 -9.48 -0.45 1.80
N PHE A 47 -9.99 0.08 2.90
CA PHE A 47 -10.36 -0.73 4.07
C PHE A 47 -11.74 -1.35 3.91
N LYS A 48 -11.93 -2.51 4.55
CA LYS A 48 -13.22 -3.21 4.56
C LYS A 48 -14.34 -2.32 5.12
N PRO A 49 -15.56 -2.40 4.57
CA PRO A 49 -16.71 -1.73 5.15
C PRO A 49 -16.96 -2.27 6.56
N GLY A 50 -17.20 -1.36 7.52
CA GLY A 50 -17.48 -1.72 8.91
C GLY A 50 -16.38 -1.36 9.92
N LEU A 51 -15.19 -0.94 9.46
CA LEU A 51 -14.25 -0.25 10.35
C LEU A 51 -14.82 1.12 10.72
N ASP A 52 -14.89 1.40 12.02
CA ASP A 52 -15.19 2.74 12.53
C ASP A 52 -13.99 3.69 12.30
N GLU A 53 -14.16 4.96 12.69
CA GLU A 53 -13.14 5.97 12.45
C GLU A 53 -11.83 5.67 13.18
N GLU A 54 -11.93 5.24 14.44
CA GLU A 54 -10.78 4.87 15.26
C GLU A 54 -10.03 3.68 14.66
N GLY A 55 -10.74 2.62 14.29
CA GLY A 55 -10.17 1.45 13.65
C GLY A 55 -9.45 1.77 12.35
N ARG A 56 -10.00 2.68 11.52
CA ARG A 56 -9.33 3.12 10.28
C ARG A 56 -8.03 3.89 10.56
N VAL A 57 -8.01 4.73 11.60
CA VAL A 57 -6.81 5.49 11.98
C VAL A 57 -5.72 4.54 12.51
N LEU A 58 -6.10 3.61 13.39
CA LEU A 58 -5.16 2.62 13.94
C LEU A 58 -4.58 1.72 12.84
N ALA A 59 -5.42 1.19 11.96
CA ALA A 59 -4.98 0.39 10.80
C ALA A 59 -4.01 1.17 9.91
N ARG A 60 -4.31 2.45 9.63
CA ARG A 60 -3.42 3.31 8.84
C ARG A 60 -2.05 3.49 9.52
N ILE A 61 -2.02 3.77 10.83
CA ILE A 61 -0.77 3.97 11.57
C ILE A 61 0.07 2.70 11.52
N ASP A 62 -0.54 1.56 11.81
CA ASP A 62 0.13 0.26 11.84
C ASP A 62 0.71 -0.12 10.47
N ILE A 63 -0.06 0.06 9.39
CA ILE A 63 0.41 -0.18 8.02
C ILE A 63 1.61 0.71 7.69
N VAL A 64 1.54 2.02 7.99
CA VAL A 64 2.63 2.95 7.70
C VAL A 64 3.88 2.59 8.49
N GLN A 65 3.76 2.29 9.78
CA GLN A 65 4.90 1.87 10.61
C GLN A 65 5.52 0.57 10.09
N SER A 66 4.70 -0.43 9.80
CA SER A 66 5.15 -1.72 9.27
C SER A 66 5.89 -1.58 7.95
N LEU A 67 5.45 -0.68 7.06
CA LEU A 67 6.12 -0.41 5.79
C LEU A 67 7.45 0.33 6.00
N GLN A 68 7.54 1.24 6.98
CA GLN A 68 8.78 1.94 7.31
C GLN A 68 9.85 1.00 7.88
N GLU A 69 9.46 0.02 8.71
CA GLU A 69 10.39 -0.96 9.27
C GLU A 69 10.94 -1.96 8.24
N ARG A 70 10.26 -2.08 7.09
CA ARG A 70 10.61 -2.99 5.99
C ARG A 70 11.44 -2.33 4.88
N ALA A 71 11.58 -1.00 4.90
CA ALA A 71 12.28 -0.21 3.88
C ALA A 71 13.78 -0.08 4.17
#